data_AF-A0A1Q3X2R4-F1
#
_entry.id   AF-A0A1Q3X2R4-F1
#
_cell.length_a   1.000
_cell.length_b   1.000
_cell.length_c   1.000
_cell.angle_alpha   90.00
_cell.angle_beta   90.00
_cell.angle_gamma   90.00
#
_symmetry.space_group_name_H-M   'P 1'
#
loop_
_entity.id
_entity.type
_entity.pdbx_description
1 polymer ?
#
loop_
_entity_poly.entity_id
_entity_poly.type
_entity_poly.pdbx_seq_one_letter_code
_entity_poly.pdbx_strand_id
1 'polypeptide(L)'
;MAFQACNNSGSNNSSTEIENTDVVPSGTYTGTADKVDPDEKEVYVKTNDGKMLELYFTDQTTLTQNGQTATFDALKEGQNLEVTVEKKGKRLEPIAVKIME
;
A
#
# COMPACT_ATOMS: atom_id res chain seq x y z
N MET A 1 5.51 -49.58 -17.10
CA MET A 1 5.11 -48.52 -18.04
C MET A 1 4.04 -47.71 -17.29
N ALA A 2 4.46 -46.70 -16.55
CA ALA A 2 4.60 -45.31 -17.00
C ALA A 2 3.29 -44.53 -16.74
N PHE A 3 3.09 -44.05 -15.50
CA PHE A 3 3.17 -42.64 -15.03
C PHE A 3 1.82 -41.91 -15.13
N GLN A 4 1.29 -41.48 -13.97
CA GLN A 4 0.80 -40.10 -13.84
C GLN A 4 0.76 -39.74 -12.35
N ALA A 5 1.86 -39.15 -11.88
CA ALA A 5 1.84 -38.27 -10.72
C ALA A 5 1.49 -36.87 -11.22
N CYS A 6 0.64 -36.15 -10.47
CA CYS A 6 0.66 -34.70 -10.23
C CYS A 6 -0.61 -34.30 -9.45
N ASN A 7 -0.59 -34.43 -8.11
CA ASN A 7 -1.48 -33.65 -7.25
C ASN A 7 -0.80 -32.30 -7.02
N ASN A 8 -1.15 -31.32 -7.85
CA ASN A 8 -0.77 -29.93 -7.67
C ASN A 8 -1.72 -29.29 -6.65
N SER A 9 -1.43 -29.46 -5.36
CA SER A 9 -2.01 -28.60 -4.32
C SER A 9 -1.14 -27.34 -4.24
N GLY A 10 -1.29 -26.47 -5.25
CA GLY A 10 -0.76 -25.12 -5.21
C GLY A 10 -1.47 -24.37 -4.08
N SER A 11 -0.72 -24.12 -3.01
CA SER A 11 -1.08 -23.14 -1.99
C SER A 11 -1.12 -21.78 -2.69
N ASN A 12 -2.30 -21.37 -3.15
CA ASN A 12 -2.58 -20.01 -3.62
C ASN A 12 -2.47 -19.08 -2.40
N ASN A 13 -1.23 -18.73 -2.05
CA ASN A 13 -0.97 -17.47 -1.38
C ASN A 13 -1.17 -16.41 -2.48
N SER A 14 -2.42 -15.99 -2.68
CA SER A 14 -2.74 -14.86 -3.55
C SER A 14 -2.17 -13.61 -2.89
N SER A 15 -0.92 -13.30 -3.24
CA SER A 15 -0.42 -11.92 -3.22
C SER A 15 -1.30 -11.15 -4.20
N THR A 16 -2.41 -10.59 -3.70
CA THR A 16 -3.35 -9.82 -4.53
C THR A 16 -2.70 -8.47 -4.86
N GLU A 17 -1.86 -8.44 -5.88
CA GLU A 17 -1.31 -7.20 -6.44
C GLU A 17 -2.43 -6.46 -7.18
N ILE A 18 -2.55 -5.14 -6.99
CA ILE A 18 -3.60 -4.33 -7.61
C ILE A 18 -3.02 -3.73 -8.89
N GLU A 19 -3.21 -4.42 -10.01
CA GLU A 19 -2.48 -4.14 -11.26
C GLU A 19 -2.88 -2.86 -12.00
N ASN A 20 -3.76 -2.03 -11.43
CA ASN A 20 -4.20 -0.76 -12.02
C ASN A 20 -4.22 0.34 -10.97
N THR A 21 -3.05 0.93 -10.74
CA THR A 21 -2.86 2.07 -9.83
C THR A 21 -2.71 3.38 -10.61
N ASP A 22 -3.09 4.47 -9.95
CA ASP A 22 -3.12 5.81 -10.50
C ASP A 22 -1.87 6.61 -10.11
N VAL A 23 -1.25 7.27 -11.09
CA VAL A 23 -0.15 8.21 -10.84
C VAL A 23 -0.69 9.64 -10.72
N VAL A 24 -0.79 10.14 -9.49
CA VAL A 24 -1.30 11.48 -9.16
C VAL A 24 -0.20 12.55 -9.11
N PRO A 25 -0.52 13.86 -9.19
CA PRO A 25 0.47 14.91 -8.91
C PRO A 25 0.94 14.88 -7.45
N SER A 26 2.09 15.48 -7.16
CA SER A 26 2.57 15.64 -5.78
C SER A 26 1.57 16.44 -4.95
N GLY A 27 1.35 16.02 -3.71
CA GLY A 27 0.39 16.64 -2.81
C GLY A 27 -0.03 15.73 -1.68
N THR A 28 -0.99 16.21 -0.89
CA THR A 28 -1.59 15.46 0.21
C THR A 28 -2.98 14.97 -0.19
N TYR A 29 -3.22 13.69 0.03
CA TYR A 29 -4.46 13.00 -0.31
C TYR A 29 -4.99 12.29 0.92
N THR A 30 -6.31 12.32 1.08
CA THR A 30 -7.01 11.53 2.10
C THR A 30 -7.64 10.32 1.44
N GLY A 31 -7.54 9.17 2.07
CA GLY A 31 -8.11 7.93 1.56
C GLY A 31 -8.19 6.85 2.64
N THR A 32 -8.48 5.64 2.20
CA THR A 32 -8.54 4.46 3.05
C THR A 32 -7.48 3.47 2.59
N ALA A 33 -6.80 2.81 3.53
CA ALA A 33 -5.89 1.71 3.25
C ALA A 33 -6.70 0.52 2.70
N ASP A 34 -6.65 0.29 1.40
CA ASP A 34 -7.40 -0.79 0.76
C ASP A 34 -6.70 -2.14 1.00
N LYS A 35 -5.37 -2.15 0.89
CA LYS A 35 -4.51 -3.32 1.15
C LYS A 35 -3.20 -2.88 1.80
N VAL A 36 -2.69 -3.66 2.74
CA VAL A 36 -1.40 -3.45 3.39
C VAL A 36 -0.55 -4.72 3.23
N ASP A 37 0.60 -4.59 2.58
CA ASP A 37 1.57 -5.67 2.41
C ASP A 37 2.81 -5.42 3.31
N PRO A 38 2.91 -6.08 4.47
CA PRO A 38 4.03 -5.90 5.39
C PRO A 38 5.34 -6.53 4.89
N ASP A 39 5.27 -7.54 4.02
CA ASP A 39 6.46 -8.21 3.49
C ASP A 39 7.20 -7.29 2.51
N GLU A 40 6.45 -6.54 1.69
CA GLU A 40 7.01 -5.59 0.73
C GLU A 40 7.02 -4.13 1.21
N LYS A 41 6.50 -3.87 2.42
CA LYS A 41 6.26 -2.52 2.97
C LYS A 41 5.49 -1.63 2.00
N GLU A 42 4.45 -2.21 1.39
CA GLU A 42 3.62 -1.56 0.40
C GLU A 42 2.22 -1.33 0.96
N VAL A 43 1.64 -0.17 0.68
CA VAL A 43 0.23 0.09 0.98
C VAL A 43 -0.47 0.62 -0.24
N TYR A 44 -1.66 0.09 -0.48
CA TYR A 44 -2.56 0.57 -1.50
C TYR A 44 -3.61 1.46 -0.85
N VAL A 45 -3.68 2.71 -1.28
CA VAL A 45 -4.58 3.71 -0.69
C VAL A 45 -5.62 4.12 -1.70
N LYS A 46 -6.88 3.82 -1.38
CA LYS A 46 -8.02 4.31 -2.13
C LYS A 46 -8.38 5.71 -1.66
N THR A 47 -8.06 6.69 -2.48
CA THR A 47 -8.35 8.10 -2.20
C THR A 47 -9.84 8.41 -2.29
N ASN A 48 -10.26 9.49 -1.62
CA ASN A 48 -11.66 9.93 -1.62
C ASN A 48 -12.17 10.36 -3.02
N ASP A 49 -11.27 10.74 -3.92
CA ASP A 49 -11.57 11.03 -5.33
C ASP A 49 -11.59 9.76 -6.22
N GLY A 50 -11.51 8.58 -5.61
CA GLY A 50 -11.70 7.29 -6.27
C GLY A 50 -10.45 6.73 -6.95
N LYS A 51 -9.28 7.36 -6.77
CA LYS A 51 -8.02 6.88 -7.32
C LYS A 51 -7.34 5.87 -6.41
N MET A 52 -6.62 4.94 -7.01
CA MET A 52 -5.89 3.88 -6.32
C MET A 52 -4.39 4.18 -6.29
N LEU A 53 -3.83 4.54 -5.14
CA LEU A 53 -2.41 4.86 -5.02
C LEU A 53 -1.62 3.65 -4.52
N GLU A 54 -0.57 3.30 -5.25
CA GLU A 54 0.43 2.32 -4.82
C GLU A 54 1.61 3.06 -4.17
N LEU A 55 1.88 2.78 -2.89
CA LEU A 55 2.88 3.50 -2.10
C LEU A 55 3.84 2.53 -1.41
N TYR A 56 5.10 2.56 -1.85
CA TYR A 56 6.20 1.83 -1.21
C TYR A 56 6.80 2.65 -0.07
N PHE A 57 6.78 2.10 1.13
CA PHE A 57 7.39 2.75 2.29
C PHE A 57 8.89 2.54 2.28
N THR A 58 9.61 3.65 2.41
CA THR A 58 11.06 3.66 2.55
C THR A 58 11.45 4.27 3.90
N ASP A 59 12.73 4.25 4.24
CA ASP A 59 13.23 4.90 5.45
C ASP A 59 13.03 6.43 5.44
N GLN A 60 12.70 7.01 4.28
CA GLN A 60 12.37 8.43 4.14
C GLN A 60 10.90 8.73 4.46
N THR A 61 10.04 7.70 4.46
CA THR A 61 8.61 7.85 4.69
C THR A 61 8.34 7.97 6.18
N THR A 62 7.73 9.07 6.60
CA THR A 62 7.35 9.28 8.00
C THR A 62 5.91 8.81 8.23
N LEU A 63 5.72 7.79 9.06
CA LEU A 63 4.39 7.36 9.49
C LEU A 63 4.07 7.94 10.87
N THR A 64 2.88 8.51 11.01
CA THR A 64 2.39 9.04 12.28
C THR A 64 0.99 8.53 12.60
N GLN A 65 0.73 8.33 13.88
CA GLN A 65 -0.60 8.03 14.42
C GLN A 65 -0.80 8.90 15.65
N ASN A 66 -1.92 9.63 15.71
CA ASN A 66 -2.24 10.51 16.84
C ASN A 66 -1.13 11.53 17.18
N GLY A 67 -0.40 11.99 16.17
CA GLY A 67 0.71 12.93 16.32
C GLY A 67 2.02 12.31 16.84
N GLN A 68 2.08 11.00 17.02
CA GLN A 68 3.30 10.25 17.39
C GLN A 68 3.81 9.46 16.20
N THR A 69 5.14 9.29 16.09
CA THR A 69 5.74 8.42 15.08
C THR A 69 5.30 6.97 15.31
N ALA A 70 4.84 6.31 14.25
CA ALA A 70 4.42 4.92 14.27
C ALA A 70 5.26 4.07 13.30
N THR A 71 5.24 2.75 13.49
CA THR A 71 5.88 1.80 12.58
C THR A 71 4.87 1.27 11.56
N PHE A 72 5.37 0.70 10.46
CA PHE A 72 4.52 0.15 9.40
C PHE A 72 3.47 -0.83 9.93
N ASP A 73 3.77 -1.59 10.99
CA ASP A 73 2.84 -2.52 11.66
C ASP A 73 1.58 -1.86 12.23
N ALA A 74 1.58 -0.53 12.39
CA ALA A 74 0.40 0.22 12.82
C ALA A 74 -0.66 0.35 11.72
N LEU A 75 -0.25 0.20 10.44
CA LEU A 75 -1.15 0.24 9.29
C LEU A 75 -1.98 -1.03 9.23
N LYS A 76 -3.27 -0.84 8.99
CA LYS A 76 -4.24 -1.91 8.82
C LYS A 76 -5.18 -1.56 7.68
N GLU A 77 -5.61 -2.59 6.97
CA GLU A 77 -6.66 -2.46 5.95
C GLU A 77 -7.93 -1.83 6.57
N GLY A 78 -8.57 -0.96 5.80
CA GLY A 78 -9.75 -0.20 6.20
C GLY A 78 -9.47 1.05 7.02
N GLN A 79 -8.23 1.37 7.39
CA GLN A 79 -7.91 2.60 8.11
C GLN A 79 -7.98 3.83 7.21
N ASN A 80 -8.45 4.95 7.74
CA ASN A 80 -8.35 6.24 7.07
C ASN A 80 -6.94 6.78 7.20
N LEU A 81 -6.37 7.20 6.07
CA LEU A 81 -5.02 7.71 5.97
C LEU A 81 -5.01 9.08 5.29
N GLU A 82 -4.13 9.96 5.74
CA GLU A 82 -3.70 11.15 5.02
C GLU A 82 -2.28 10.89 4.53
N VAL A 83 -2.10 10.79 3.22
CA VAL A 83 -0.83 10.48 2.57
C VAL A 83 -0.33 11.68 1.78
N THR A 84 0.89 12.11 2.06
CA THR A 84 1.61 13.12 1.28
C THR A 84 2.59 12.40 0.38
N VAL A 85 2.41 12.57 -0.92
CA VAL A 85 3.18 11.88 -1.95
C VAL A 85 3.87 12.89 -2.86
N GLU A 86 5.04 12.51 -3.37
CA GLU A 86 5.76 13.26 -4.39
C GLU A 86 5.85 12.42 -5.68
N LYS A 87 5.41 13.01 -6.79
CA LYS A 87 5.52 12.38 -8.10
C LYS A 87 6.96 12.49 -8.62
N LYS A 88 7.62 11.34 -8.76
CA LYS A 88 8.93 11.20 -9.42
C LYS A 88 8.75 10.51 -10.77
N GLY A 89 8.52 11.31 -11.82
CA GLY A 89 8.31 10.80 -13.17
C GLY A 89 7.04 9.96 -13.27
N LYS A 90 7.18 8.63 -13.22
CA LYS A 90 6.08 7.65 -13.27
C LYS A 90 5.83 6.93 -11.94
N ARG A 91 6.52 7.30 -10.86
CA ARG A 91 6.37 6.73 -9.51
C ARG A 91 5.86 7.76 -8.53
N LEU A 92 5.22 7.28 -7.47
CA LEU A 92 4.83 8.07 -6.31
C LEU A 92 5.74 7.69 -5.14
N GLU A 93 6.40 8.67 -4.55
CA GLU A 93 7.19 8.49 -3.34
C GLU A 93 6.38 9.01 -2.14
N PRO A 94 6.00 8.17 -1.17
CA PRO A 94 5.33 8.63 0.04
C PRO A 94 6.33 9.35 0.96
N ILE A 95 6.07 10.62 1.24
CA ILE A 95 6.88 11.45 2.15
C ILE A 95 6.37 11.30 3.58
N ALA A 96 5.05 11.43 3.75
CA ALA A 96 4.43 11.37 5.07
C ALA A 96 3.09 10.63 4.97
N VAL A 97 2.84 9.74 5.92
CA VAL A 97 1.58 9.05 6.09
C VAL A 97 1.09 9.29 7.51
N LYS A 98 -0.19 9.63 7.63
CA LYS A 98 -0.83 9.88 8.91
C LYS A 98 -2.09 9.03 9.01
N ILE A 99 -2.16 8.21 10.06
CA ILE A 99 -3.35 7.43 10.40
C ILE A 99 -4.36 8.38 11.05
N MET A 100 -5.54 8.47 10.45
CA MET A 100 -6.67 9.28 10.89
C MET A 100 -7.64 8.34 11.63
N GLU A 101 -7.88 8.61 12.92
CA GLU A 101 -8.82 7.84 13.76
C GLU A 101 -10.28 7.90 13.27
#